data_AF-A0A9D2A057-F1
#
_entry.id   AF-A0A9D2A057-F1
#
_cell.length_a   1.000
_cell.length_b   1.000
_cell.length_c   1.000
_cell.angle_alpha   90.00
_cell.angle_beta   90.00
_cell.angle_gamma   90.00
#
_symmetry.space_group_name_H-M   'P 1'
#
loop_
_entity.id
_entity.type
_entity.pdbx_description
1 polymer ?
#
loop_
_entity_poly.entity_id
_entity_poly.type
_entity_poly.pdbx_seq_one_letter_code
_entity_poly.pdbx_strand_id
1 'polypeptide(L)'
;MNIFNLSFGKDSMATLILAYEKGIPIDRVMYCDIRFSPEISGEHPLMAAWIPTAEQRLKELFGVTVDHSYSGVSFYEQFYKVKQKGNHVGDRYGFPYTIG
;
A
#
# COMPACT_ATOMS: atom_id res chain seq x y z
N MET A 1 -13.58 -3.66 -14.91
CA MET A 1 -12.16 -3.52 -14.55
C MET A 1 -11.97 -4.06 -13.14
N ASN A 2 -11.38 -5.23 -13.03
CA ASN A 2 -11.06 -5.92 -11.77
C ASN A 2 -9.66 -5.50 -11.33
N ILE A 3 -9.58 -4.77 -10.22
CA ILE A 3 -8.31 -4.33 -9.63
C ILE A 3 -8.05 -5.17 -8.38
N PHE A 4 -6.86 -5.75 -8.28
CA PHE A 4 -6.41 -6.46 -7.09
C PHE A 4 -5.38 -5.62 -6.34
N ASN A 5 -5.63 -5.34 -5.06
CA ASN A 5 -4.65 -4.66 -4.21
C ASN A 5 -3.70 -5.69 -3.60
N LEU A 6 -2.42 -5.57 -3.91
CA LEU A 6 -1.37 -6.46 -3.44
C LEU A 6 -0.51 -5.74 -2.41
N SER A 7 -0.59 -6.15 -1.15
CA SER A 7 0.28 -5.63 -0.08
C SER A 7 1.60 -6.40 0.06
N PHE A 8 1.84 -7.40 -0.79
CA PHE A 8 2.93 -8.38 -0.68
C PHE A 8 2.93 -9.21 0.61
N GLY A 9 1.93 -9.05 1.47
CA GLY A 9 1.70 -9.93 2.61
C GLY A 9 1.26 -11.33 2.16
N LYS A 10 1.50 -12.34 3.01
CA LYS A 10 1.27 -13.76 2.69
C LYS A 10 -0.12 -14.03 2.09
N ASP A 11 -1.16 -13.43 2.66
CA ASP A 11 -2.55 -13.72 2.28
C ASP A 11 -2.90 -13.04 0.95
N SER A 12 -2.44 -11.80 0.75
CA SER A 12 -2.65 -11.08 -0.53
C SER A 12 -1.91 -11.75 -1.69
N MET A 13 -0.67 -12.21 -1.46
CA MET A 13 0.12 -12.98 -2.44
C MET A 13 -0.55 -14.31 -2.77
N ALA A 14 -0.95 -15.08 -1.75
CA ALA A 14 -1.62 -16.36 -1.95
C ALA A 14 -2.94 -16.20 -2.71
N THR A 15 -3.71 -15.15 -2.40
CA THR A 15 -4.97 -14.84 -3.10
C THR A 15 -4.72 -14.50 -4.57
N LEU A 16 -3.69 -13.69 -4.85
CA LEU A 16 -3.31 -13.36 -6.23
C LEU A 16 -2.92 -14.62 -7.01
N ILE A 17 -2.01 -15.43 -6.46
CA ILE A 17 -1.55 -16.67 -7.10
C ILE A 17 -2.73 -17.62 -7.37
N LEU A 18 -3.60 -17.83 -6.38
CA LEU A 18 -4.78 -18.68 -6.53
C LEU A 18 -5.73 -18.16 -7.61
N ALA A 19 -5.92 -16.83 -7.71
CA ALA A 19 -6.75 -16.25 -8.74
C ALA A 19 -6.20 -16.56 -10.15
N TYR A 20 -4.89 -16.48 -10.35
CA TYR A 20 -4.24 -16.85 -11.61
C TYR A 20 -4.35 -18.35 -11.90
N GLU A 21 -4.13 -19.22 -10.91
CA GLU A 21 -4.29 -20.68 -11.07
C GLU A 21 -5.73 -21.08 -11.44
N LYS A 22 -6.73 -20.33 -10.97
CA LYS A 22 -8.15 -20.55 -11.27
C LYS A 22 -8.64 -19.83 -12.53
N GLY A 23 -7.77 -19.08 -13.22
CA GLY A 23 -8.15 -18.31 -14.42
C GLY A 23 -9.12 -17.17 -14.12
N ILE A 24 -9.12 -16.64 -12.88
CA ILE A 24 -9.94 -15.48 -12.51
C ILE A 24 -9.32 -14.24 -13.14
N PRO A 25 -10.07 -13.46 -13.95
CA PRO A 25 -9.51 -12.30 -14.65
C PRO A 25 -9.20 -11.15 -13.68
N ILE A 26 -7.95 -10.73 -13.64
CA ILE A 26 -7.45 -9.53 -12.94
C ILE A 26 -6.88 -8.58 -13.99
N ASP A 27 -7.48 -7.41 -14.13
CA ASP A 27 -7.07 -6.43 -15.14
C ASP A 27 -5.85 -5.62 -14.69
N ARG A 28 -5.77 -5.31 -13.39
CA ARG A 28 -4.66 -4.54 -12.79
C ARG A 28 -4.33 -5.03 -11.40
N VAL A 29 -3.04 -5.08 -11.08
CA VAL A 29 -2.54 -5.30 -9.71
C VAL A 29 -1.94 -4.00 -9.20
N MET A 30 -2.33 -3.59 -8.01
CA MET A 30 -1.96 -2.30 -7.43
C MET A 30 -1.25 -2.51 -6.08
N TYR A 31 -0.09 -1.89 -5.91
CA TYR A 31 0.57 -1.73 -4.63
C TYR A 31 0.44 -0.27 -4.16
N CYS A 32 0.18 -0.09 -2.87
CA CYS A 32 0.24 1.21 -2.23
C CYS A 32 1.59 1.34 -1.53
N ASP A 33 2.48 2.18 -2.07
CA ASP A 33 3.74 2.57 -1.43
C ASP A 33 3.42 3.44 -0.22
N ILE A 34 3.18 2.79 0.92
CA ILE A 34 2.97 3.47 2.19
C ILE A 34 4.34 3.92 2.70
N ARG A 35 4.42 5.16 3.17
CA ARG A 35 5.65 5.73 3.71
C ARG A 35 5.51 6.11 5.17
N PHE A 36 6.51 5.78 5.99
CA PHE A 36 6.60 6.25 7.37
C PHE A 36 6.96 7.74 7.40
N SER A 37 8.04 8.12 6.68
CA SER A 37 8.44 9.51 6.37
C SER A 37 8.64 9.64 4.85
N PRO A 38 8.84 10.84 4.27
CA PRO A 38 9.07 10.96 2.83
C PRO A 38 10.23 10.08 2.30
N GLU A 39 11.22 9.76 3.13
CA GLU A 39 12.41 8.96 2.80
C GLU A 39 12.32 7.50 3.25
N ILE A 40 11.46 7.17 4.22
CA ILE A 40 11.41 5.85 4.86
C ILE A 40 10.11 5.15 4.46
N SER A 41 10.23 3.97 3.85
CA SER A 41 9.08 3.10 3.58
C SER A 41 8.33 2.74 4.87
N GLY A 42 7.01 2.61 4.77
CA GLY A 42 6.17 2.10 5.86
C GLY A 42 6.27 0.58 6.01
N GLU A 43 6.84 -0.12 5.02
CA GLU A 43 7.10 -1.55 5.12
C GLU A 43 8.32 -1.86 5.98
N HIS A 44 8.35 -3.08 6.51
CA HIS A 44 9.57 -3.59 7.13
C HIS A 44 10.73 -3.59 6.11
N PRO A 45 11.96 -3.19 6.48
CA PRO A 45 13.07 -3.04 5.52
C PRO A 45 13.36 -4.29 4.67
N LEU A 46 13.25 -5.48 5.27
CA LEU A 46 13.39 -6.75 4.55
C LEU A 46 12.30 -6.96 3.49
N MET A 47 11.08 -6.50 3.76
CA MET A 47 9.97 -6.61 2.82
C MET A 47 10.14 -5.59 1.69
N ALA A 48 10.45 -4.33 2.02
CA ALA A 48 10.72 -3.29 1.03
C ALA A 48 11.83 -3.69 0.05
N ALA A 49 12.92 -4.27 0.55
CA ALA A 49 14.02 -4.77 -0.28
C ALA A 49 13.62 -5.99 -1.13
N TRP A 50 12.62 -6.76 -0.71
CA TRP A 50 12.16 -7.97 -1.39
C TRP A 50 11.08 -7.70 -2.46
N ILE A 51 10.29 -6.63 -2.33
CA ILE A 51 9.20 -6.28 -3.26
C ILE A 51 9.64 -6.32 -4.73
N PRO A 52 10.76 -5.70 -5.15
CA PRO A 52 11.20 -5.76 -6.55
C PRO A 52 11.45 -7.19 -7.05
N THR A 53 11.95 -8.06 -6.17
CA THR A 53 12.17 -9.48 -6.49
C THR A 53 10.83 -10.23 -6.63
N ALA A 54 9.86 -9.91 -5.77
CA ALA A 54 8.52 -10.49 -5.84
C ALA A 54 7.81 -10.09 -7.15
N GLU A 55 7.89 -8.83 -7.55
CA GLU A 55 7.32 -8.33 -8.80
C GLU A 55 7.94 -8.98 -10.02
N GLN A 56 9.27 -9.13 -10.04
CA GLN A 56 9.97 -9.85 -11.10
C GLN A 56 9.43 -11.29 -11.22
N ARG A 57 9.30 -11.99 -10.10
CA ARG A 57 8.74 -13.36 -10.08
C ARG A 57 7.29 -13.42 -10.55
N LEU A 58 6.45 -12.47 -10.14
CA LEU A 58 5.06 -12.38 -10.59
C LEU A 58 4.97 -12.16 -12.11
N LYS A 59 5.86 -11.35 -12.68
CA LYS A 59 5.96 -11.15 -14.12
C LYS A 59 6.43 -12.40 -14.86
N GLU A 60 7.46 -13.08 -14.36
CA GLU A 60 8.02 -14.28 -14.98
C GLU A 60 7.06 -15.48 -14.93
N LEU A 61 6.37 -15.68 -13.80
CA LEU A 61 5.51 -16.84 -13.58
C LEU A 61 4.09 -16.66 -14.14
N PHE A 62 3.55 -15.43 -14.06
CA PHE A 62 2.13 -15.17 -14.31
C PHE A 62 1.89 -14.01 -15.30
N GLY A 63 2.94 -13.36 -15.80
CA GLY A 63 2.80 -12.20 -16.69
C GLY A 63 2.23 -10.95 -16.01
N VAL A 64 2.21 -10.91 -14.67
CA VAL A 64 1.64 -9.79 -13.90
C VAL A 64 2.61 -8.63 -13.80
N THR A 65 2.12 -7.42 -14.02
CA THR A 65 2.80 -6.17 -13.65
C THR A 65 2.06 -5.49 -12.51
N VAL A 66 2.81 -4.93 -11.55
CA VAL A 66 2.25 -4.25 -10.37
C VAL A 66 2.42 -2.75 -10.54
N ASP A 67 1.31 -2.02 -10.49
CA ASP A 67 1.28 -0.56 -10.50
C ASP A 67 1.49 -0.03 -9.07
N HIS A 68 2.24 1.07 -8.92
CA HIS A 68 2.51 1.68 -7.62
C HIS A 68 1.70 2.97 -7.44
N SER A 69 1.14 3.16 -6.25
CA SER A 69 0.54 4.43 -5.83
C SER A 69 1.15 4.92 -4.54
N TYR A 70 1.43 6.22 -4.50
CA TYR A 70 1.73 6.94 -3.28
C TYR A 70 0.70 8.04 -3.11
N SER A 71 0.18 8.22 -1.90
CA SER A 71 -0.82 9.25 -1.56
C SER A 71 -0.27 10.67 -1.63
N GLY A 72 1.05 10.84 -1.73
CA GLY A 72 1.73 12.13 -1.64
C GLY A 72 1.97 12.60 -0.21
N VAL A 73 1.54 11.83 0.81
CA VAL A 73 1.70 12.19 2.23
C VAL A 73 2.14 10.95 3.02
N SER A 74 3.21 11.09 3.80
CA SER A 74 3.71 10.05 4.69
C SER A 74 2.85 9.92 5.95
N PHE A 75 2.97 8.78 6.64
CA PHE A 75 2.33 8.56 7.94
C PHE A 75 2.72 9.66 8.93
N TYR A 76 4.01 10.02 9.02
CA TYR A 76 4.50 11.05 9.94
C TYR A 76 3.84 12.41 9.68
N GLU A 77 3.80 12.85 8.42
CA GLU A 77 3.16 14.10 8.03
C GLU A 77 1.67 14.08 8.38
N GLN A 78 0.97 12.99 8.05
CA GLN A 78 -0.45 12.86 8.34
C GLN A 78 -0.73 12.79 9.84
N PHE A 79 0.11 12.12 10.63
CA PHE A 79 -0.05 11.96 12.07
C PHE A 79 0.07 13.30 12.82
N TYR A 80 1.01 14.15 12.42
CA TYR A 80 1.21 15.47 13.04
C TYR A 80 0.44 16.60 12.35
N LYS A 81 -0.27 16.32 11.26
CA LYS A 81 -1.10 17.29 10.56
C LYS A 81 -2.15 17.88 11.50
N VAL A 82 -2.20 19.21 11.52
CA VAL A 82 -3.21 19.97 12.27
C VAL A 82 -4.41 20.23 11.37
N LYS A 83 -5.62 19.93 11.87
CA LYS A 83 -6.87 20.19 11.18
C LYS A 83 -7.06 21.71 11.00
N GLN A 84 -7.35 22.12 9.76
CA GLN A 84 -7.49 23.53 9.37
C GLN A 84 -8.96 23.94 9.11
N LYS A 85 -9.89 22.98 9.13
CA LYS A 85 -11.31 23.20 8.83
C LYS A 85 -12.20 22.34 9.76
N GLY A 86 -13.45 22.77 9.96
CA GLY A 86 -14.46 22.05 10.75
C GLY A 86 -14.48 22.45 12.23
N ASN A 87 -15.15 21.64 13.07
CA ASN A 87 -15.30 21.92 14.51
C ASN A 87 -14.05 21.58 15.34
N HIS A 88 -13.05 20.94 14.72
CA HIS A 88 -11.84 20.43 15.36
C HIS A 88 -10.58 21.16 14.89
N VAL A 89 -10.70 22.43 14.49
CA VAL A 89 -9.53 23.23 14.09
C VAL A 89 -8.54 23.31 15.26
N GLY A 90 -7.28 23.03 14.99
CA GLY A 90 -6.22 22.98 16.01
C GLY A 90 -5.92 21.56 16.52
N ASP A 91 -6.84 20.61 16.36
CA ASP A 91 -6.60 19.21 16.71
C ASP A 91 -5.64 18.55 15.71
N ARG A 92 -4.92 17.52 16.15
CA ARG A 92 -4.10 16.68 15.28
C ARG A 92 -4.95 15.57 14.66
N TYR A 93 -4.55 15.11 13.47
CA TYR A 93 -5.11 13.89 12.87
C TYR A 93 -4.63 12.62 13.57
N GLY A 94 -3.41 12.62 14.12
CA GLY A 94 -2.85 11.54 14.92
C GLY A 94 -3.25 11.60 16.38
N PHE A 95 -2.28 11.40 17.29
CA PHE A 95 -2.52 11.31 18.73
C PHE A 95 -2.36 12.65 19.48
N PRO A 96 -3.17 12.92 20.53
CA PRO A 96 -4.37 12.18 20.91
C PRO A 96 -5.48 12.37 19.88
N TYR A 97 -6.07 11.26 19.41
CA TYR A 97 -7.17 11.33 18.47
C TYR A 97 -8.43 11.73 19.23
N THR A 98 -8.80 13.00 19.12
CA THR A 98 -10.07 13.51 19.63
C THR A 98 -11.17 13.04 18.69
N ILE A 99 -11.90 12.00 19.11
CA ILE A 99 -13.16 11.61 18.45
C ILE A 99 -14.18 12.71 18.78
N GLY A 100 -14.58 13.47 17.76
CA GLY A 100 -15.62 14.47 17.83
C GLY A 100 -16.08 14.83 16.42
#